data_AF-A0A838KXY3-F1
#
_entry.id   AF-A0A838KXY3-F1
#
_cell.length_a   1.000
_cell.length_b   1.000
_cell.length_c   1.000
_cell.angle_alpha   90.00
_cell.angle_beta   90.00
_cell.angle_gamma   90.00
#
_symmetry.space_group_name_H-M   'P 1'
#
loop_
_entity.id
_entity.type
_entity.pdbx_description
1 polymer ?
#
loop_
_entity_poly.entity_id
_entity_poly.type
_entity_poly.pdbx_seq_one_letter_code
_entity_poly.pdbx_strand_id
1 'polypeptide(L)'
;ERAVIDLGTGWEPAGGVPEWTLVSPEGDGLLRVSLPSASATRVSDGKFGDGLLESFHVVRAPEGGMFVDFFAREAFLYRVLELGDPARLVVDLKPAGLGSKVPLPAEGGKTVLVEPRPRARISDALIVSGYSRNREATNTITLIDADGKILVRRTIRSNDWNHTWGYFEATLDLPSFSGKGTLKVGTEGAHDGSFEGMKITVWAGR
;
A
#
# COMPACT_ATOMS: atom_id res chain seq x y z
N GLU A 1 4.14 20.73 -2.96
CA GLU A 1 2.99 20.09 -3.63
C GLU A 1 1.86 19.92 -2.63
N ARG A 2 0.61 19.73 -3.08
CA ARG A 2 -0.57 19.64 -2.22
C ARG A 2 -1.45 18.47 -2.65
N ALA A 3 -1.84 17.63 -1.69
CA ALA A 3 -2.93 16.69 -1.83
C ALA A 3 -4.15 17.21 -1.06
N VAL A 4 -5.35 16.99 -1.62
CA VAL A 4 -6.62 17.39 -1.01
C VAL A 4 -7.55 16.19 -1.01
N ILE A 5 -8.08 15.84 0.16
CA ILE A 5 -9.14 14.85 0.31
C ILE A 5 -10.44 15.62 0.51
N ASP A 6 -11.30 15.63 -0.51
CA ASP A 6 -12.66 16.16 -0.41
C ASP A 6 -13.55 15.15 0.34
N LEU A 7 -14.30 15.64 1.32
CA LEU A 7 -15.09 14.80 2.23
C LEU A 7 -16.58 15.11 2.08
N GLY A 8 -17.41 14.07 2.11
CA GLY A 8 -18.85 14.22 1.92
C GLY A 8 -19.62 12.90 1.92
N THR A 9 -20.93 13.01 1.71
CA THR A 9 -21.86 11.90 1.66
C THR A 9 -22.57 11.91 0.32
N GLY A 10 -22.42 10.84 -0.46
CA GLY A 10 -22.93 10.84 -1.83
C GLY A 10 -22.34 12.02 -2.61
N TRP A 11 -23.19 12.84 -3.25
CA TRP A 11 -22.80 14.02 -4.02
C TRP A 11 -22.66 15.31 -3.21
N GLU A 12 -22.98 15.26 -1.92
CA GLU A 12 -23.00 16.44 -1.06
C GLU A 12 -21.71 16.53 -0.24
N PRO A 13 -20.98 17.66 -0.31
CA PRO A 13 -19.84 17.91 0.58
C PRO A 13 -20.29 17.93 2.04
N ALA A 14 -19.46 17.40 2.93
CA ALA A 14 -19.68 17.56 4.37
C ALA A 14 -19.35 19.00 4.81
N GLY A 15 -19.98 19.47 5.89
CA GLY A 15 -19.63 20.78 6.47
C GLY A 15 -18.38 20.72 7.35
N GLY A 16 -18.18 19.62 8.07
CA GLY A 16 -17.02 19.40 8.96
C GLY A 16 -16.18 18.19 8.55
N VAL A 17 -14.88 18.26 8.88
CA VAL A 17 -13.96 17.13 8.70
C VAL A 17 -14.28 16.05 9.75
N PRO A 18 -14.46 14.77 9.37
CA PRO A 18 -14.71 13.70 10.32
C PRO A 18 -13.41 13.33 11.07
N GLU A 19 -13.50 12.40 12.03
CA GLU A 19 -12.30 11.89 12.70
C GLU A 19 -11.30 11.31 11.71
N TRP A 20 -10.02 11.64 11.90
CA TRP A 20 -8.92 11.13 11.10
C TRP A 20 -7.64 11.00 11.92
N THR A 21 -6.76 10.12 11.48
CA THR A 21 -5.39 10.01 11.97
C THR A 21 -4.42 9.94 10.81
N LEU A 22 -3.14 10.22 11.07
CA LEU A 22 -2.10 10.18 10.04
C LEU A 22 -0.84 9.51 10.56
N VAL A 23 -0.25 8.66 9.72
CA VAL A 23 1.03 8.01 9.96
C VAL A 23 1.96 8.31 8.79
N SER A 24 3.16 8.78 9.09
CA SER A 24 4.23 9.00 8.11
C SER A 24 5.55 8.59 8.74
N PRO A 25 6.09 7.39 8.41
CA PRO A 25 7.35 6.92 8.94
C PRO A 25 8.50 7.87 8.53
N GLU A 26 9.42 8.14 9.45
CA GLU A 26 10.53 9.07 9.22
C GLU A 26 11.42 8.59 8.07
N GLY A 27 11.66 9.48 7.10
CA GLY A 27 12.51 9.18 5.94
C GLY A 27 11.88 8.24 4.91
N ASP A 28 10.61 7.87 5.05
CA ASP A 28 9.83 7.12 4.06
C ASP A 28 9.11 8.09 3.09
N GLY A 29 8.77 7.58 1.91
CA GLY A 29 7.90 8.23 0.94
C GLY A 29 6.41 7.89 1.13
N LEU A 30 6.03 7.17 2.20
CA LEU A 30 4.65 6.83 2.52
C LEU A 30 4.01 7.79 3.54
N LEU A 31 2.83 8.32 3.21
CA LEU A 31 1.92 9.00 4.13
C LEU A 31 0.56 8.30 4.10
N ARG A 32 0.10 7.79 5.25
CA ARG A 32 -1.21 7.16 5.41
C ARG A 32 -2.14 8.09 6.20
N VAL A 33 -3.31 8.38 5.66
CA VAL A 33 -4.42 9.05 6.36
C VAL A 33 -5.53 8.04 6.60
N SER A 34 -5.88 7.79 7.86
CA SER A 34 -7.00 6.92 8.24
C SER A 34 -8.26 7.74 8.46
N LEU A 35 -9.39 7.27 7.92
CA LEU A 35 -10.72 7.87 8.01
C LEU A 35 -11.72 6.81 8.50
N PRO A 36 -11.83 6.58 9.83
CA PRO A 36 -12.58 5.45 10.39
C PRO A 36 -14.08 5.48 10.04
N SER A 37 -14.67 6.66 9.86
CA SER A 37 -16.09 6.80 9.53
C SER A 37 -16.39 6.70 8.02
N ALA A 38 -15.37 6.68 7.16
CA ALA A 38 -15.57 6.70 5.72
C ALA A 38 -15.89 5.30 5.19
N SER A 39 -17.01 5.16 4.47
CA SER A 39 -17.51 3.85 4.00
C SER A 39 -17.49 3.66 2.48
N ALA A 40 -17.35 4.74 1.72
CA ALA A 40 -17.30 4.73 0.26
C ALA A 40 -16.40 5.85 -0.28
N THR A 41 -15.78 5.61 -1.43
CA THR A 41 -15.00 6.61 -2.18
C THR A 41 -15.49 6.71 -3.62
N ARG A 42 -15.32 7.88 -4.22
CA ARG A 42 -15.50 8.07 -5.67
C ARG A 42 -14.29 7.67 -6.48
N VAL A 43 -13.12 7.86 -5.91
CA VAL A 43 -11.83 7.64 -6.57
C VAL A 43 -11.03 6.71 -5.69
N SER A 44 -10.67 5.54 -6.23
CA SER A 44 -9.97 4.50 -5.48
C SER A 44 -8.45 4.60 -5.60
N ASP A 45 -7.94 5.28 -6.63
CA ASP A 45 -6.51 5.48 -6.86
C ASP A 45 -6.29 6.56 -7.92
N GLY A 46 -5.05 7.01 -8.04
CA GLY A 46 -4.62 7.90 -9.10
C GLY A 46 -3.13 8.17 -9.08
N LYS A 47 -2.62 8.72 -10.18
CA LYS A 47 -1.24 9.18 -10.31
C LYS A 47 -1.19 10.69 -10.28
N PHE A 48 -0.16 11.22 -9.63
CA PHE A 48 0.22 12.62 -9.73
C PHE A 48 1.14 12.83 -10.93
N GLY A 49 1.47 14.09 -11.23
CA GLY A 49 2.38 14.43 -12.32
C GLY A 49 3.84 14.13 -11.99
N ASP A 50 4.75 14.90 -12.60
CA ASP A 50 6.20 14.75 -12.41
C ASP A 50 6.71 15.42 -11.11
N GLY A 51 5.82 15.64 -10.14
CA GLY A 51 6.10 16.28 -8.85
C GLY A 51 6.73 15.35 -7.82
N LEU A 52 6.69 15.79 -6.56
CA LEU A 52 7.11 15.01 -5.40
C LEU A 52 6.16 13.83 -5.17
N LEU A 53 4.85 14.07 -5.27
CA LEU A 53 3.86 13.01 -5.17
C LEU A 53 3.89 12.14 -6.43
N GLU A 54 3.70 10.84 -6.24
CA GLU A 54 3.71 9.85 -7.31
C GLU A 54 2.33 9.25 -7.53
N SER A 55 1.72 8.71 -6.49
CA SER A 55 0.41 8.05 -6.56
C SER A 55 -0.35 8.17 -5.25
N PHE A 56 -1.64 7.87 -5.29
CA PHE A 56 -2.45 7.62 -4.09
C PHE A 56 -3.35 6.41 -4.26
N HIS A 57 -3.72 5.79 -3.15
CA HIS A 57 -4.59 4.63 -3.08
C HIS A 57 -5.56 4.75 -1.92
N VAL A 58 -6.85 4.56 -2.18
CA VAL A 58 -7.92 4.51 -1.17
C VAL A 58 -8.29 3.07 -0.90
N VAL A 59 -8.09 2.65 0.33
CA VAL A 59 -8.10 1.25 0.75
C VAL A 59 -9.15 1.04 1.84
N ARG A 60 -9.90 -0.05 1.76
CA ARG A 60 -10.75 -0.52 2.86
C ARG A 60 -9.85 -0.98 4.02
N ALA A 61 -9.96 -0.34 5.17
CA ALA A 61 -9.21 -0.73 6.36
C ALA A 61 -9.72 -2.08 6.92
N PRO A 62 -8.84 -2.93 7.49
CA PRO A 62 -9.23 -4.21 8.05
C PRO A 62 -10.23 -4.09 9.22
N GLU A 63 -10.15 -3.03 10.00
CA GLU A 63 -11.01 -2.75 11.17
C GLU A 63 -12.33 -2.06 10.80
N GLY A 64 -12.55 -1.77 9.52
CA GLY A 64 -13.63 -0.92 9.04
C GLY A 64 -13.19 0.52 8.80
N GLY A 65 -14.00 1.27 8.05
CA GLY A 65 -13.59 2.57 7.53
C GLY A 65 -12.71 2.45 6.28
N MET A 66 -11.94 3.50 6.00
CA MET A 66 -10.96 3.53 4.91
C MET A 66 -9.69 4.26 5.32
N PHE A 67 -8.61 4.01 4.59
CA PHE A 67 -7.41 4.86 4.64
C PHE A 67 -6.97 5.25 3.23
N VAL A 68 -6.23 6.36 3.14
CA VAL A 68 -5.59 6.83 1.91
C VAL A 68 -4.09 6.80 2.10
N ASP A 69 -3.41 6.03 1.25
CA ASP A 69 -1.96 6.05 1.15
C ASP A 69 -1.54 6.99 0.02
N PHE A 70 -0.66 7.94 0.32
CA PHE A 70 0.05 8.78 -0.64
C PHE A 70 1.49 8.33 -0.72
N PHE A 71 1.98 8.14 -1.95
CA PHE A 71 3.38 7.81 -2.21
C PHE A 71 4.09 9.04 -2.77
N ALA A 72 5.26 9.34 -2.21
CA ALA A 72 6.13 10.43 -2.61
C ALA A 72 7.49 9.86 -3.03
N ARG A 73 8.07 10.42 -4.10
CA ARG A 73 9.30 9.92 -4.74
C ARG A 73 10.53 9.97 -3.83
N GLU A 74 10.47 10.78 -2.78
CA GLU A 74 11.53 10.95 -1.78
C GLU A 74 10.92 11.30 -0.42
N ALA A 75 11.78 11.34 0.61
CA ALA A 75 11.37 11.76 1.93
C ALA A 75 10.88 13.22 1.90
N PHE A 76 9.85 13.50 2.70
CA PHE A 76 9.17 14.78 2.68
C PHE A 76 8.93 15.33 4.09
N LEU A 77 8.70 16.63 4.14
CA LEU A 77 8.11 17.33 5.28
C LEU A 77 6.67 17.63 4.91
N TYR A 78 5.76 17.50 5.87
CA TYR A 78 4.34 17.74 5.63
C TYR A 78 3.73 18.69 6.66
N ARG A 79 2.62 19.32 6.26
CA ARG A 79 1.68 20.03 7.13
C ARG A 79 0.28 19.60 6.73
N VAL A 80 -0.58 19.42 7.72
CA VAL A 80 -2.00 19.13 7.50
C VAL A 80 -2.83 20.34 7.91
N LEU A 81 -3.89 20.61 7.15
CA LEU A 81 -4.89 21.63 7.44
C LEU A 81 -6.29 21.05 7.20
N GLU A 82 -7.17 21.25 8.17
CA GLU A 82 -8.60 20.99 8.03
C GLU A 82 -9.31 22.25 7.54
N LEU A 83 -10.18 22.08 6.55
CA LEU A 83 -11.09 23.14 6.09
C LEU A 83 -12.52 22.64 6.27
N GLY A 84 -13.40 23.48 6.81
CA GLY A 84 -14.84 23.26 6.80
C GLY A 84 -15.50 23.98 5.62
N ASP A 85 -16.71 23.55 5.28
CA ASP A 85 -17.61 24.21 4.32
C ASP A 85 -16.97 24.61 2.96
N PRO A 86 -16.60 23.65 2.09
CA PRO A 86 -16.75 22.20 2.25
C PRO A 86 -15.60 21.56 3.03
N ALA A 87 -15.92 20.47 3.72
CA ALA A 87 -14.98 19.65 4.47
C ALA A 87 -13.86 19.11 3.57
N ARG A 88 -12.62 19.49 3.89
CA ARG A 88 -11.42 19.02 3.21
C ARG A 88 -10.29 18.76 4.21
N LEU A 89 -9.57 17.67 3.97
CA LEU A 89 -8.26 17.48 4.57
C LEU A 89 -7.20 17.84 3.54
N VAL A 90 -6.41 18.87 3.83
CA VAL A 90 -5.36 19.36 2.95
C VAL A 90 -4.00 18.95 3.51
N VAL A 91 -3.21 18.24 2.71
CA VAL A 91 -1.84 17.84 3.04
C VAL A 91 -0.90 18.61 2.13
N ASP A 92 -0.13 19.53 2.71
CA ASP A 92 0.94 20.24 2.02
C ASP A 92 2.24 19.47 2.24
N LEU A 93 2.92 19.12 1.15
CA LEU A 93 4.18 18.37 1.17
C LEU A 93 5.29 19.15 0.48
N LYS A 94 6.50 19.06 1.04
CA LYS A 94 7.72 19.55 0.41
C LYS A 94 8.84 18.53 0.58
N PRO A 95 9.80 18.43 -0.37
CA PRO A 95 10.96 17.57 -0.21
C PRO A 95 11.70 17.88 1.10
N ALA A 96 12.16 16.84 1.79
CA ALA A 96 13.04 17.00 2.95
C ALA A 96 14.48 17.35 2.55
N GLY A 97 14.83 17.21 1.26
CA GLY A 97 16.19 17.41 0.74
C GLY A 97 17.18 16.30 1.12
N LEU A 98 16.71 15.30 1.86
CA LEU A 98 17.39 14.05 2.14
C LEU A 98 16.77 13.01 1.20
N GLY A 99 17.54 12.50 0.23
CA GLY A 99 17.03 11.43 -0.63
C GLY A 99 16.50 10.27 0.22
N SER A 100 15.38 9.67 -0.18
CA SER A 100 14.80 8.56 0.59
C SER A 100 15.78 7.38 0.62
N LYS A 101 16.07 6.88 1.82
CA LYS A 101 16.84 5.65 2.01
C LYS A 101 15.94 4.41 2.03
N VAL A 102 14.65 4.61 2.21
CA VAL A 102 13.64 3.54 2.27
C VAL A 102 12.99 3.42 0.90
N PRO A 103 13.06 2.26 0.23
CA PRO A 103 12.34 2.03 -1.00
C PRO A 103 10.84 2.18 -0.78
N LEU A 104 10.16 2.76 -1.77
CA LEU A 104 8.70 2.84 -1.75
C LEU A 104 8.05 1.45 -1.71
N PRO A 105 6.79 1.38 -1.23
CA PRO A 105 5.90 0.27 -1.53
C PRO A 105 5.99 -0.12 -3.01
N ALA A 106 5.94 -1.42 -3.29
CA ALA A 106 6.12 -1.92 -4.65
C ALA A 106 4.77 -2.12 -5.34
N GLU A 107 4.58 -1.47 -6.49
CA GLU A 107 3.34 -1.51 -7.27
C GLU A 107 3.50 -2.36 -8.55
N GLY A 108 2.54 -3.25 -8.82
CA GLY A 108 2.50 -4.01 -10.08
C GLY A 108 1.14 -4.66 -10.36
N GLY A 109 0.65 -4.48 -11.59
CA GLY A 109 -0.71 -4.89 -11.95
C GLY A 109 -1.74 -4.25 -11.02
N LYS A 110 -2.63 -5.06 -10.46
CA LYS A 110 -3.61 -4.62 -9.43
C LYS A 110 -3.18 -4.96 -8.00
N THR A 111 -1.88 -4.92 -7.73
CA THR A 111 -1.30 -5.27 -6.42
C THR A 111 -0.30 -4.21 -5.98
N VAL A 112 -0.44 -3.77 -4.74
CA VAL A 112 0.55 -2.94 -4.04
C VAL A 112 1.04 -3.70 -2.82
N LEU A 113 2.35 -3.93 -2.76
CA LEU A 113 3.02 -4.55 -1.65
C LEU A 113 3.59 -3.47 -0.74
N VAL A 114 3.02 -3.33 0.46
CA VAL A 114 3.45 -2.34 1.45
C VAL A 114 4.61 -2.90 2.25
N GLU A 115 4.45 -4.08 2.85
CA GLU A 115 5.55 -4.78 3.52
C GLU A 115 5.65 -6.24 3.06
N PRO A 116 6.86 -6.81 2.94
CA PRO A 116 8.15 -6.14 3.15
C PRO A 116 8.53 -5.18 2.00
N ARG A 117 9.29 -4.13 2.30
CA ARG A 117 9.89 -3.26 1.27
C ARG A 117 10.88 -4.01 0.35
N PRO A 118 11.09 -3.57 -0.91
CA PRO A 118 12.19 -4.05 -1.73
C PRO A 118 13.53 -4.03 -1.00
N ARG A 119 14.29 -5.11 -1.12
CA ARG A 119 15.60 -5.34 -0.48
C ARG A 119 15.57 -5.45 1.05
N ALA A 120 14.39 -5.58 1.66
CA ALA A 120 14.27 -5.83 3.08
C ALA A 120 14.99 -7.12 3.51
N ARG A 121 15.46 -7.12 4.76
CA ARG A 121 15.90 -8.32 5.46
C ARG A 121 14.69 -8.93 6.18
N ILE A 122 14.43 -10.21 5.96
CA ILE A 122 13.24 -10.91 6.44
C ILE A 122 13.62 -12.02 7.41
N SER A 123 12.86 -12.16 8.50
CA SER A 123 13.01 -13.23 9.50
C SER A 123 12.15 -14.44 9.15
N ASP A 124 12.32 -15.52 9.93
CA ASP A 124 11.55 -16.75 9.80
C ASP A 124 10.03 -16.54 9.94
N ALA A 125 9.60 -15.57 10.75
CA ALA A 125 8.22 -15.08 10.72
C ALA A 125 8.15 -13.83 9.83
N LEU A 126 7.67 -13.99 8.59
CA LEU A 126 7.55 -12.90 7.62
C LEU A 126 6.12 -12.39 7.57
N ILE A 127 5.92 -11.12 7.92
CA ILE A 127 4.67 -10.41 7.67
C ILE A 127 4.69 -9.85 6.24
N VAL A 128 3.66 -10.20 5.48
CA VAL A 128 3.41 -9.68 4.14
C VAL A 128 2.08 -8.94 4.15
N SER A 129 2.10 -7.64 3.89
CA SER A 129 0.92 -6.78 3.88
C SER A 129 0.89 -5.84 2.69
N GLY A 130 -0.32 -5.47 2.29
CA GLY A 130 -0.53 -4.61 1.15
C GLY A 130 -1.99 -4.53 0.81
N TYR A 131 -2.28 -4.16 -0.43
CA TYR A 131 -3.64 -4.11 -0.92
C TYR A 131 -3.73 -4.45 -2.39
N SER A 132 -4.89 -4.96 -2.80
CA SER A 132 -5.11 -5.43 -4.16
C SER A 132 -6.51 -5.12 -4.67
N ARG A 133 -6.66 -5.11 -5.99
CA ARG A 133 -7.95 -5.15 -6.71
C ARG A 133 -8.02 -6.36 -7.62
N ASN A 134 -7.35 -7.44 -7.19
CA ASN A 134 -7.35 -8.71 -7.89
C ASN A 134 -8.76 -9.31 -7.88
N ARG A 135 -9.13 -10.01 -8.95
CA ARG A 135 -10.45 -10.63 -9.07
C ARG A 135 -10.71 -11.56 -7.89
N GLU A 136 -11.93 -11.52 -7.36
CA GLU A 136 -12.34 -12.33 -6.20
C GLU A 136 -11.47 -12.09 -4.96
N ALA A 137 -10.86 -10.91 -4.86
CA ALA A 137 -9.96 -10.51 -3.78
C ALA A 137 -8.76 -11.44 -3.58
N THR A 138 -8.42 -12.30 -4.54
CA THR A 138 -7.49 -13.40 -4.29
C THR A 138 -6.05 -12.99 -4.58
N ASN A 139 -5.15 -13.26 -3.64
CA ASN A 139 -3.72 -12.97 -3.73
C ASN A 139 -2.93 -14.24 -3.41
N THR A 140 -1.96 -14.57 -4.25
CA THR A 140 -0.98 -15.62 -4.02
C THR A 140 0.36 -14.98 -3.67
N ILE A 141 0.85 -15.29 -2.49
CA ILE A 141 2.18 -14.91 -2.02
C ILE A 141 3.10 -16.10 -2.17
N THR A 142 4.21 -15.93 -2.90
CA THR A 142 5.20 -16.98 -3.12
C THR A 142 6.59 -16.43 -2.84
N LEU A 143 7.33 -17.05 -1.93
CA LEU A 143 8.75 -16.79 -1.73
C LEU A 143 9.57 -17.88 -2.41
N ILE A 144 10.52 -17.45 -3.24
CA ILE A 144 11.41 -18.30 -4.01
C ILE A 144 12.85 -17.98 -3.59
N ASP A 145 13.67 -18.99 -3.32
CA ASP A 145 15.10 -18.78 -3.04
C ASP A 145 15.93 -18.49 -4.31
N ALA A 146 17.24 -18.33 -4.15
CA ALA A 146 18.16 -18.06 -5.25
C ALA A 146 18.27 -19.21 -6.27
N ASP A 147 17.99 -20.45 -5.86
CA ASP A 147 18.04 -21.65 -6.70
C ASP A 147 16.71 -21.90 -7.42
N GLY A 148 15.72 -21.03 -7.22
CA GLY A 148 14.40 -21.16 -7.83
C GLY A 148 13.45 -22.09 -7.08
N LYS A 149 13.83 -22.58 -5.88
CA LYS A 149 12.96 -23.42 -5.05
C LYS A 149 11.96 -22.53 -4.32
N ILE A 150 10.69 -22.95 -4.36
CA ILE A 150 9.62 -22.31 -3.59
C ILE A 150 9.82 -22.67 -2.11
N LEU A 151 10.09 -21.65 -1.29
CA LEU A 151 10.22 -21.80 0.16
C LEU A 151 8.84 -21.81 0.84
N VAL A 152 7.95 -20.93 0.39
CA VAL A 152 6.56 -20.88 0.85
C VAL A 152 5.66 -20.38 -0.28
N ARG A 153 4.43 -20.87 -0.30
CA ARG A 153 3.35 -20.39 -1.15
C ARG A 153 2.06 -20.36 -0.36
N ARG A 154 1.38 -19.22 -0.32
CA ARG A 154 0.13 -19.03 0.42
C ARG A 154 -0.85 -18.20 -0.40
N THR A 155 -2.10 -18.66 -0.46
CA THR A 155 -3.20 -17.88 -1.04
C THR A 155 -4.01 -17.24 0.08
N ILE A 156 -4.29 -15.95 -0.05
CA ILE A 156 -5.08 -15.15 0.89
C ILE A 156 -6.12 -14.31 0.16
N ARG A 157 -7.07 -13.77 0.92
CA ARG A 157 -8.08 -12.85 0.41
C ARG A 157 -7.85 -11.44 0.96
N SER A 158 -7.97 -10.45 0.07
CA SER A 158 -8.18 -9.06 0.45
C SER A 158 -9.58 -8.86 1.03
N ASN A 159 -9.76 -7.85 1.87
CA ASN A 159 -11.05 -7.52 2.48
C ASN A 159 -12.04 -6.78 1.54
N ASP A 160 -11.57 -6.34 0.38
CA ASP A 160 -12.34 -5.75 -0.72
C ASP A 160 -11.58 -6.03 -2.04
N TRP A 161 -12.15 -5.67 -3.18
CA TRP A 161 -11.49 -5.65 -4.48
C TRP A 161 -12.27 -4.86 -5.53
N ASN A 162 -13.54 -4.50 -5.26
CA ASN A 162 -14.45 -3.99 -6.28
C ASN A 162 -14.42 -2.45 -6.35
N HIS A 163 -14.90 -1.79 -5.30
CA HIS A 163 -15.05 -0.34 -5.26
C HIS A 163 -13.83 0.39 -4.68
N THR A 164 -13.11 -0.28 -3.78
CA THR A 164 -11.86 0.20 -3.18
C THR A 164 -10.75 -0.81 -3.39
N TRP A 165 -9.51 -0.42 -3.06
CA TRP A 165 -8.45 -1.41 -2.86
C TRP A 165 -8.72 -2.19 -1.57
N GLY A 166 -8.56 -3.51 -1.62
CA GLY A 166 -8.73 -4.33 -0.43
C GLY A 166 -7.41 -4.65 0.25
N TYR A 167 -7.33 -4.34 1.53
CA TYR A 167 -6.23 -4.73 2.40
C TYR A 167 -6.07 -6.24 2.47
N PHE A 168 -4.84 -6.71 2.45
CA PHE A 168 -4.47 -8.07 2.80
C PHE A 168 -3.28 -8.07 3.76
N GLU A 169 -3.23 -9.08 4.61
CA GLU A 169 -2.07 -9.37 5.45
C GLU A 169 -1.95 -10.88 5.66
N ALA A 170 -0.72 -11.37 5.69
CA ALA A 170 -0.41 -12.73 6.10
C ALA A 170 0.91 -12.77 6.85
N THR A 171 0.96 -13.56 7.92
CA THR A 171 2.23 -14.03 8.48
C THR A 171 2.60 -15.36 7.81
N LEU A 172 3.83 -15.49 7.34
CA LEU A 172 4.38 -16.67 6.71
C LEU A 172 5.49 -17.23 7.60
N ASP A 173 5.35 -18.50 7.96
CA ASP A 173 6.42 -19.24 8.63
C ASP A 173 7.37 -19.78 7.56
N LEU A 174 8.59 -19.26 7.53
CA LEU A 174 9.59 -19.58 6.52
C LEU A 174 10.49 -20.73 7.01
N PRO A 175 10.81 -21.71 6.15
CA PRO A 175 11.93 -22.59 6.43
C PRO A 175 13.22 -21.78 6.42
N SER A 176 14.23 -22.24 7.17
CA SER A 176 15.55 -21.61 7.15
C SER A 176 16.11 -21.59 5.73
N PHE A 177 16.51 -20.42 5.28
CA PHE A 177 17.15 -20.20 3.99
C PHE A 177 18.23 -19.12 4.15
N SER A 178 19.13 -19.01 3.18
CA SER A 178 20.22 -18.03 3.23
C SER A 178 20.31 -17.23 1.94
N GLY A 179 20.80 -16.01 2.07
CA GLY A 179 21.03 -15.14 0.92
C GLY A 179 19.75 -14.51 0.37
N LYS A 180 19.67 -14.43 -0.96
CA LYS A 180 18.66 -13.67 -1.69
C LYS A 180 17.41 -14.52 -1.92
N GLY A 181 16.24 -13.91 -1.73
CA GLY A 181 14.94 -14.46 -2.13
C GLY A 181 14.19 -13.52 -3.07
N THR A 182 13.23 -14.07 -3.81
CA THR A 182 12.26 -13.33 -4.62
C THR A 182 10.87 -13.54 -4.05
N LEU A 183 10.27 -12.48 -3.52
CA LEU A 183 8.89 -12.48 -3.06
C LEU A 183 7.98 -12.03 -4.21
N LYS A 184 7.03 -12.89 -4.59
CA LYS A 184 5.97 -12.62 -5.56
C LYS A 184 4.65 -12.43 -4.81
N VAL A 185 3.89 -11.39 -5.13
CA VAL A 185 2.53 -11.19 -4.62
C VAL A 185 1.61 -10.77 -5.77
N GLY A 186 0.52 -11.48 -5.98
CA GLY A 186 -0.45 -11.17 -7.04
C GLY A 186 -1.32 -12.35 -7.43
N THR A 187 -1.78 -12.40 -8.66
CA THR A 187 -2.60 -13.50 -9.19
C THR A 187 -1.82 -14.36 -10.18
N GLU A 188 -2.01 -15.67 -10.08
CA GLU A 188 -1.57 -16.60 -11.11
C GLU A 188 -2.77 -16.99 -11.99
N GLY A 189 -2.59 -16.87 -13.31
CA GLY A 189 -3.57 -17.27 -14.31
C GLY A 189 -3.75 -18.78 -14.26
N ALA A 190 -4.96 -19.24 -13.93
CA ALA A 190 -5.28 -20.66 -13.83
C ALA A 190 -5.16 -21.42 -15.17
N HIS A 191 -5.13 -20.71 -16.30
CA HIS A 191 -5.20 -21.30 -17.65
C HIS A 191 -3.86 -21.29 -18.39
N ASP A 192 -2.99 -20.31 -18.14
CA ASP A 192 -1.73 -20.12 -18.89
C ASP A 192 -0.48 -20.03 -17.99
N GLY A 193 -0.65 -20.09 -16.66
CA GLY A 193 0.44 -19.94 -15.71
C GLY A 193 1.06 -18.54 -15.68
N SER A 194 0.42 -17.55 -16.32
CA SER A 194 0.87 -16.16 -16.28
C SER A 194 0.79 -15.63 -14.84
N PHE A 195 1.69 -14.71 -14.50
CA PHE A 195 1.68 -14.05 -13.19
C PHE A 195 1.49 -12.56 -13.40
N GLU A 196 0.42 -12.03 -12.80
CA GLU A 196 0.17 -10.59 -12.71
C GLU A 196 0.31 -10.16 -11.25
N GLY A 197 1.10 -9.11 -11.00
CA GLY A 197 1.34 -8.60 -9.66
C GLY A 197 2.75 -8.04 -9.51
N MET A 198 3.29 -8.15 -8.30
CA MET A 198 4.58 -7.60 -7.93
C MET A 198 5.61 -8.66 -7.56
N LYS A 199 6.87 -8.39 -7.90
CA LYS A 199 8.03 -9.20 -7.57
C LYS A 199 9.10 -8.31 -6.96
N ILE A 200 9.50 -8.59 -5.73
CA ILE A 200 10.60 -7.88 -5.08
C ILE A 200 11.70 -8.84 -4.67
N THR A 201 12.92 -8.29 -4.59
CA THR A 201 14.03 -8.99 -3.94
C THR A 201 13.96 -8.77 -2.44
N VAL A 202 14.20 -9.82 -1.66
CA VAL A 202 14.36 -9.79 -0.20
C VAL A 202 15.62 -10.57 0.19
N TRP A 203 16.09 -10.41 1.42
CA TRP A 203 17.28 -11.10 1.94
C TRP A 203 16.95 -11.81 3.25
N ALA A 204 17.48 -13.02 3.44
CA ALA A 204 17.41 -13.68 4.74
C ALA A 204 18.04 -12.79 5.82
N GLY A 205 17.29 -12.54 6.89
CA GLY A 205 17.81 -12.05 8.17
C GLY A 205 18.74 -13.10 8.77
N ARG A 206 19.77 -12.66 9.50
CA ARG A 206 20.59 -13.57 10.30
C ARG A 206 19.87 -13.93 11.58
#